data_AF-F3C547-F1
#
_entry.id   AF-F3C547-F1
#
_cell.length_a   1.000
_cell.length_b   1.000
_cell.length_c   1.000
_cell.angle_alpha   90.00
_cell.angle_beta   90.00
_cell.angle_gamma   90.00
#
_symmetry.space_group_name_H-M   'P 1'
#
loop_
_entity.id
_entity.type
_entity.pdbx_description
1 polymer ?
#
loop_
_entity_poly.entity_id
_entity_poly.type
_entity_poly.pdbx_seq_one_letter_code
_entity_poly.pdbx_strand_id
1 'polypeptide(L)'
;GEPAPRALARELEEELGLIIDPQQALFLGEFVAPAANEPGFEVCCQLYEVRSDAQVLPAAEIEEVLWVGADSLADVHLAPLTRDLILPLYRQRQTRAN
;
A
#
# COMPACT_ATOMS: atom_id res chain seq x y z
N GLY A 1 22.09 -2.68 -3.06
CA GLY A 1 20.86 -2.08 -2.51
C GLY A 1 20.30 -2.99 -1.45
N GLU A 2 19.45 -2.47 -0.58
CA GLU A 2 18.66 -3.25 0.37
C GLU A 2 17.62 -4.13 -0.37
N PRO A 3 17.32 -5.36 0.08
CA PRO A 3 16.22 -6.16 -0.49
C PRO A 3 14.85 -5.51 -0.23
N ALA A 4 13.97 -5.54 -1.23
CA ALA A 4 12.68 -4.85 -1.16
C ALA A 4 11.80 -5.20 0.07
N PRO A 5 11.70 -6.46 0.54
CA PRO A 5 10.94 -6.75 1.76
C PRO A 5 11.53 -6.12 3.03
N ARG A 6 12.85 -5.91 3.09
CA ARG A 6 13.48 -5.21 4.22
C ARG A 6 13.19 -3.73 4.17
N ALA A 7 13.30 -3.13 2.98
CA ALA A 7 12.90 -1.74 2.78
C ALA A 7 11.43 -1.53 3.19
N LEU A 8 10.52 -2.40 2.72
CA LEU A 8 9.10 -2.37 3.11
C LEU A 8 8.92 -2.37 4.63
N ALA A 9 9.57 -3.29 5.36
CA ALA A 9 9.43 -3.36 6.81
C ALA A 9 9.96 -2.12 7.52
N ARG A 10 11.09 -1.56 7.05
CA ARG A 10 11.63 -0.30 7.58
C ARG A 10 10.68 0.87 7.35
N GLU A 11 10.18 1.06 6.13
CA GLU A 11 9.27 2.18 5.82
C GLU A 11 7.96 2.06 6.61
N LEU A 12 7.40 0.86 6.74
CA LEU A 12 6.19 0.63 7.54
C LEU A 12 6.41 0.95 9.02
N GLU A 13 7.59 0.67 9.57
CA GLU A 13 7.93 1.05 10.94
C GLU A 13 8.09 2.57 11.06
N GLU A 14 8.82 3.22 10.14
CA GLU A 14 9.14 4.64 10.17
C GLU A 14 7.91 5.54 9.97
N GLU A 15 7.03 5.20 9.03
CA GLU A 15 5.91 6.04 8.62
C GLU A 15 4.58 5.66 9.28
N LEU A 16 4.43 4.39 9.70
CA LEU A 16 3.17 3.84 10.19
C LEU A 16 3.26 3.20 11.58
N GLY A 17 4.46 3.10 12.17
CA GLY A 17 4.70 2.40 13.43
C GLY A 17 4.47 0.88 13.35
N LEU A 18 4.37 0.33 12.14
CA LEU A 18 3.95 -1.05 11.91
C LEU A 18 5.17 -1.97 11.75
N ILE A 19 5.40 -2.80 12.77
CA ILE A 19 6.47 -3.80 12.75
C ILE A 19 5.94 -5.10 12.14
N ILE A 20 6.62 -5.59 11.09
CA ILE A 20 6.33 -6.86 10.42
C ILE A 20 7.58 -7.73 10.32
N ASP A 21 7.42 -9.05 10.16
CA ASP A 21 8.49 -9.91 9.64
C ASP A 21 8.55 -9.78 8.11
N PRO A 22 9.65 -9.28 7.52
CA PRO A 22 9.81 -9.18 6.06
C PRO A 22 9.55 -10.49 5.31
N GLN A 23 9.77 -11.64 5.95
CA GLN A 23 9.56 -12.96 5.34
C GLN A 23 8.08 -13.33 5.21
N GLN A 24 7.20 -12.66 5.95
CA GLN A 24 5.75 -12.87 5.90
C GLN A 24 5.04 -11.94 4.91
N ALA A 25 5.75 -10.96 4.34
CA ALA A 25 5.23 -10.08 3.30
C ALA A 25 5.02 -10.87 2.00
N LEU A 26 3.76 -11.03 1.59
CA LEU A 26 3.42 -11.75 0.37
C LEU A 26 3.54 -10.83 -0.84
N PHE A 27 4.49 -11.10 -1.73
CA PHE A 27 4.63 -10.34 -2.98
C PHE A 27 3.42 -10.57 -3.90
N LEU A 28 2.80 -9.46 -4.36
CA LEU A 28 1.63 -9.47 -5.22
C LEU A 28 1.95 -9.10 -6.68
N GLY A 29 3.08 -8.45 -6.93
CA GLY A 29 3.51 -8.08 -8.27
C GLY A 29 4.17 -6.70 -8.34
N GLU A 30 4.60 -6.36 -9.55
CA GLU A 30 5.11 -5.03 -9.91
C GLU A 30 4.06 -4.26 -10.70
N PHE A 31 3.91 -2.98 -10.38
CA PHE A 31 2.91 -2.09 -10.94
C PHE A 31 3.55 -0.76 -11.33
N VAL A 32 3.01 -0.15 -12.38
CA VAL A 32 3.41 1.18 -12.85
C VAL A 32 2.15 2.00 -13.10
N ALA A 33 2.14 3.25 -12.64
CA ALA A 33 1.06 4.20 -12.91
C ALA A 33 1.60 5.64 -12.94
N PRO A 34 0.88 6.60 -13.55
CA PRO A 34 1.24 8.00 -13.44
C PRO A 34 1.34 8.46 -11.98
N ALA A 35 2.35 9.27 -11.67
CA ALA A 35 2.50 9.89 -10.36
C ALA A 35 1.33 10.86 -10.08
N ALA A 36 0.79 10.81 -8.87
CA ALA A 36 -0.32 11.70 -8.49
C ALA A 36 0.11 13.17 -8.40
N ASN A 37 1.32 13.40 -7.91
CA ASN A 37 1.81 14.74 -7.56
C ASN A 37 2.89 15.27 -8.51
N GLU A 38 3.32 14.47 -9.51
CA GLU A 38 4.40 14.81 -10.43
C GLU A 38 3.98 14.52 -11.90
N PRO A 39 3.33 15.48 -12.58
CA PRO A 39 2.88 15.30 -13.95
C PRO A 39 4.03 14.94 -14.91
N GLY A 40 3.81 13.94 -15.76
CA GLY A 40 4.81 13.44 -16.71
C GLY A 40 5.76 12.38 -16.14
N PHE A 41 5.62 12.02 -14.85
CA PHE A 41 6.36 10.95 -14.22
C PHE A 41 5.47 9.75 -13.90
N GLU A 42 6.10 8.59 -13.74
CA GLU A 42 5.47 7.35 -13.34
C GLU A 42 6.01 6.90 -11.98
N VAL A 43 5.13 6.31 -11.17
CA VAL A 43 5.48 5.57 -9.95
C VAL A 43 5.58 4.10 -10.30
N CYS A 44 6.75 3.52 -10.04
CA CYS A 44 6.98 2.08 -10.10
C CYS A 44 6.91 1.51 -8.67
N CYS A 45 6.10 0.47 -8.47
CA CYS A 45 5.85 -0.11 -7.15
C CYS A 45 5.95 -1.63 -7.18
N GLN A 46 6.67 -2.20 -6.20
CA GLN A 46 6.54 -3.59 -5.81
C GLN A 46 5.51 -3.70 -4.70
N LEU A 47 4.40 -4.39 -4.96
CA LEU A 47 3.27 -4.47 -4.03
C LEU A 47 3.35 -5.74 -3.18
N TYR A 48 3.09 -5.59 -1.87
CA TYR A 48 3.08 -6.69 -0.92
C TYR A 48 1.79 -6.68 -0.08
N GLU A 49 1.29 -7.86 0.28
CA GLU A 49 0.25 -8.04 1.31
C GLU A 49 0.92 -8.37 2.65
N VAL A 50 0.51 -7.66 3.68
CA VAL A 50 0.92 -7.89 5.07
C VAL A 50 -0.32 -8.11 5.92
N ARG A 51 -0.22 -8.97 6.94
CA ARG A 51 -1.31 -9.23 7.89
C ARG A 51 -0.84 -8.85 9.27
N SER A 52 -1.58 -7.96 9.92
CA SER A 52 -1.28 -7.49 11.26
C SER A 52 -2.56 -7.03 11.95
N ASP A 53 -2.62 -7.22 13.26
CA ASP A 53 -3.61 -6.67 14.18
C ASP A 53 -3.07 -5.44 14.94
N ALA A 54 -1.83 -5.03 14.65
CA ALA A 54 -1.21 -3.87 15.25
C ALA A 54 -1.92 -2.57 14.83
N GLN A 55 -1.84 -1.57 15.70
CA GLN A 55 -2.35 -0.24 15.43
C GLN A 55 -1.46 0.47 14.40
N VAL A 56 -2.08 1.07 13.38
CA VAL A 56 -1.41 1.94 12.42
C VAL A 56 -1.55 3.40 12.85
N LEU A 57 -0.44 4.12 12.90
CA LEU A 57 -0.38 5.51 13.34
C LEU A 57 0.40 6.35 12.32
N PRO A 58 -0.10 7.52 11.89
CA PRO A 58 0.67 8.41 11.03
C PRO A 58 1.96 8.85 11.73
N ALA A 59 3.07 8.82 11.00
CA ALA A 59 4.37 9.32 11.42
C ALA A 59 5.16 9.87 10.22
N ALA A 60 6.32 10.48 10.49
CA ALA A 60 7.21 11.05 9.48
C ALA A 60 6.48 11.98 8.49
N GLU A 61 6.49 11.64 7.20
CA GLU A 61 5.91 12.46 6.12
C GLU A 61 4.39 12.24 5.94
N ILE A 62 3.78 11.34 6.71
CA ILE A 62 2.34 11.05 6.63
C ILE A 62 1.54 11.97 7.56
N GLU A 63 0.68 12.80 6.98
CA GLU A 63 -0.22 13.69 7.72
C GLU A 63 -1.42 12.96 8.34
N GLU A 64 -1.98 11.94 7.67
CA GLU A 64 -3.18 11.21 8.08
C GLU A 64 -3.18 9.76 7.58
N VAL A 65 -3.78 8.85 8.35
CA VAL A 65 -4.08 7.48 7.91
C VAL A 65 -5.58 7.19 8.06
N LEU A 66 -6.16 6.61 7.01
CA LEU A 66 -7.57 6.19 6.97
C LEU A 66 -7.68 4.75 6.48
N TRP A 67 -8.46 3.93 7.20
CA TRP A 67 -8.89 2.63 6.70
C TRP A 67 -10.14 2.80 5.84
N VAL A 68 -10.02 2.50 4.55
CA VAL A 68 -11.14 2.62 3.60
C VAL A 68 -11.69 1.26 3.20
N GLY A 69 -13.01 1.11 3.29
CA GLY A 69 -13.69 -0.06 2.75
C GLY A 69 -13.69 -0.03 1.22
N ALA A 70 -13.60 -1.20 0.57
CA ALA A 70 -13.57 -1.28 -0.90
C ALA A 70 -14.78 -0.62 -1.59
N ASP A 71 -15.92 -0.53 -0.90
CA ASP A 71 -17.17 0.03 -1.40
C ASP A 71 -17.48 1.43 -0.81
N SER A 72 -16.60 1.97 0.04
CA SER A 72 -16.81 3.23 0.76
C SER A 72 -15.66 4.21 0.47
N LEU A 73 -15.61 4.67 -0.78
CA LEU A 73 -14.54 5.54 -1.29
C LEU A 73 -15.02 6.91 -1.80
N ALA A 74 -16.31 7.21 -1.63
CA ALA A 74 -16.96 8.35 -2.32
C ALA A 74 -16.27 9.70 -2.05
N ASP A 75 -15.62 9.85 -0.90
CA ASP A 75 -15.02 11.12 -0.46
C ASP A 75 -13.48 11.09 -0.37
N VAL A 76 -12.83 10.02 -0.85
CA VAL A 76 -11.36 9.86 -0.75
C VAL A 76 -10.70 10.03 -2.12
N HIS A 77 -9.85 11.04 -2.24
CA HIS A 77 -9.04 11.26 -3.43
C HIS A 77 -7.87 10.27 -3.47
N LEU A 78 -8.02 9.21 -4.26
CA LEU A 78 -7.00 8.17 -4.42
C LEU A 78 -6.02 8.48 -5.56
N ALA A 79 -4.73 8.25 -5.30
CA ALA A 79 -3.68 8.26 -6.33
C ALA A 79 -3.98 7.25 -7.46
N PRO A 80 -3.52 7.50 -8.70
CA PRO A 80 -3.79 6.60 -9.84
C PRO A 80 -3.39 5.14 -9.59
N LEU A 81 -2.21 4.90 -9.01
CA LEU A 81 -1.74 3.55 -8.63
C LEU A 81 -2.76 2.83 -7.74
N THR A 82 -3.25 3.51 -6.70
CA THR A 82 -4.19 2.95 -5.73
C THR A 82 -5.58 2.71 -6.34
N ARG A 83 -6.10 3.72 -7.05
CA ARG A 83 -7.45 3.69 -7.63
C ARG A 83 -7.60 2.67 -8.76
N ASP A 84 -6.65 2.68 -9.70
CA ASP A 84 -6.81 1.99 -10.97
C ASP A 84 -6.21 0.58 -10.96
N LEU A 85 -5.27 0.29 -10.04
CA LEU A 85 -4.55 -0.99 -9.99
C LEU A 85 -4.74 -1.74 -8.67
N ILE A 86 -4.45 -1.10 -7.53
CA ILE A 86 -4.47 -1.80 -6.22
C ILE A 86 -5.90 -2.15 -5.78
N LEU A 87 -6.84 -1.21 -5.90
CA LEU A 87 -8.22 -1.44 -5.46
C LEU A 87 -8.94 -2.54 -6.26
N PRO A 88 -8.87 -2.60 -7.61
CA PRO A 88 -9.40 -3.74 -8.37
C PRO A 88 -8.75 -5.07 -7.99
N LEU A 89 -7.43 -5.09 -7.78
CA LEU A 89 -6.72 -6.29 -7.31
C LEU A 89 -7.24 -6.74 -5.94
N TYR A 90 -7.40 -5.82 -5.00
CA TYR A 90 -7.94 -6.12 -3.67
C TYR A 90 -9.34 -6.71 -3.74
N ARG A 91 -10.26 -6.11 -4.53
CA ARG A 91 -11.61 -6.64 -4.74
C ARG A 91 -11.58 -8.06 -5.31
N GLN A 92 -10.75 -8.32 -6.31
CA GLN A 92 -10.61 -9.65 -6.90
C GLN A 92 -10.13 -10.70 -5.89
N ARG A 93 -9.22 -10.31 -4.99
CA ARG A 93 -8.67 -11.19 -3.95
C ARG A 93 -9.70 -11.51 -2.88
N GLN A 94 -10.56 -10.55 -2.50
CA GLN A 94 -11.65 -10.79 -1.55
C GLN A 94 -12.69 -11.78 -2.09
N THR A 95 -13.08 -11.66 -3.37
CA THR A 95 -14.05 -12.58 -3.98
C THR A 95 -13.53 -14.02 -4.04
N ARG A 96 -12.21 -14.23 -4.10
CA ARG A 96 -11.60 -15.57 -4.12
C ARG A 96 -11.43 -16.18 -2.73
N ALA A 97 -11.52 -15.37 -1.67
CA ALA A 97 -11.39 -15.83 -0.30
C ALA A 97 -12.73 -16.24 0.34
N ASN A 98 -13.86 -15.93 -0.33
CA ASN A 98 -15.22 -16.38 -0.01
C ASN A 98 -15.62 -17.58 -0.87
#